data_AF-A0A835C2V7-F1
#
_entry.id   AF-A0A835C2V7-F1
#
_cell.length_a   1.000
_cell.length_b   1.000
_cell.length_c   1.000
_cell.angle_alpha   90.00
_cell.angle_beta   90.00
_cell.angle_gamma   90.00
#
_symmetry.space_group_name_H-M   'P 1'
#
loop_
_entity.id
_entity.type
_entity.pdbx_description
1 polymer ?
#
loop_
_entity_poly.entity_id
_entity_poly.type
_entity_poly.pdbx_seq_one_letter_code
_entity_poly.pdbx_strand_id
1 'polypeptide(L)'
;MAPSSPRKNVSAAAIAVFLLVILLTPAESIHAESSEGFWDGCNEHLSGSYKGACWPFINDDKCGRMCVGENGHNLYGTCHTFQCWCYTTCPN
;
A
#
# COMPACT_ATOMS: atom_id res chain seq x y z
N MET A 1 36.37 -42.88 -5.40
CA MET A 1 35.03 -42.32 -5.14
C MET A 1 35.14 -40.82 -4.94
N ALA A 2 34.49 -40.00 -5.77
CA ALA A 2 34.39 -38.55 -5.54
C ALA A 2 33.29 -38.27 -4.48
N PRO A 3 33.48 -37.29 -3.58
CA PRO A 3 32.44 -36.92 -2.63
C PRO A 3 31.30 -36.24 -3.39
N SER A 4 30.11 -36.84 -3.35
CA SER A 4 28.89 -36.21 -3.82
C SER A 4 28.60 -34.98 -2.97
N SER A 5 28.80 -33.78 -3.53
CA SER A 5 28.43 -32.54 -2.89
C SER A 5 26.92 -32.55 -2.56
N PRO A 6 26.51 -32.23 -1.33
CA PRO A 6 25.10 -32.13 -1.00
C PRO A 6 24.49 -31.00 -1.83
N ARG A 7 23.56 -31.33 -2.72
CA ARG A 7 22.74 -30.35 -3.45
C ARG A 7 21.95 -29.57 -2.41
N LYS A 8 22.45 -28.39 -2.02
CA LYS A 8 21.69 -27.42 -1.25
C LYS A 8 20.48 -27.06 -2.09
N ASN A 9 19.29 -27.42 -1.62
CA ASN A 9 18.02 -27.04 -2.21
C ASN A 9 17.84 -25.53 -1.99
N VAL A 10 18.47 -24.74 -2.87
CA VAL A 10 18.45 -23.26 -2.85
C VAL A 10 17.02 -22.72 -2.70
N SER A 11 16.05 -23.44 -3.26
CA SER A 11 14.62 -23.16 -3.11
C SER A 11 14.10 -23.28 -1.67
N ALA A 12 14.49 -24.32 -0.92
CA ALA A 12 14.08 -24.48 0.47
C ALA A 12 14.78 -23.48 1.40
N ALA A 13 16.05 -23.16 1.11
CA ALA A 13 16.79 -22.13 1.83
C ALA A 13 16.16 -20.75 1.62
N ALA A 14 15.75 -20.41 0.38
CA ALA A 14 15.08 -19.16 0.08
C ALA A 14 13.72 -19.04 0.80
N ILE A 15 12.93 -20.12 0.83
CA ILE A 15 11.64 -20.16 1.54
C ILE A 15 11.84 -19.96 3.05
N ALA A 16 12.83 -20.63 3.64
CA ALA A 16 13.14 -20.50 5.05
C ALA A 16 13.57 -19.08 5.42
N VAL A 17 14.37 -18.43 4.58
CA VAL A 17 14.77 -17.02 4.76
C VAL A 17 13.56 -16.10 4.64
N PHE A 18 12.68 -16.32 3.67
CA PHE A 18 11.47 -15.52 3.48
C PHE A 18 10.52 -15.61 4.69
N LEU A 19 10.33 -16.81 5.23
CA LEU A 19 9.53 -17.04 6.44
C LEU A 19 10.14 -16.37 7.66
N LEU A 20 11.47 -16.43 7.83
CA LEU A 20 12.18 -15.72 8.90
C LEU A 20 11.98 -14.21 8.81
N VAL A 21 12.04 -13.63 7.61
CA VAL A 21 11.81 -12.19 7.40
C VAL A 21 10.39 -11.79 7.80
N ILE A 22 9.36 -12.55 7.39
CA ILE A 22 7.96 -12.27 7.74
C ILE A 22 7.70 -12.35 9.25
N LEU A 23 8.33 -13.32 9.93
CA LEU A 23 8.14 -13.53 11.36
C LEU A 23 8.92 -12.52 12.23
N LEU A 24 10.01 -11.97 11.70
CA LEU A 24 10.86 -10.99 12.40
C LEU A 24 10.43 -9.54 12.14
N THR A 25 9.64 -9.26 11.12
CA THR A 25 9.06 -7.93 10.94
C THR A 25 7.99 -7.72 12.00
N PRO A 26 8.14 -6.74 12.92
CA PRO A 26 7.05 -6.37 13.80
C PRO A 26 5.85 -5.99 12.91
N ALA A 27 4.68 -6.55 13.21
CA ALA A 27 3.43 -6.08 12.65
C ALA A 27 3.14 -4.71 13.24
N GLU A 28 3.91 -3.70 12.80
CA GLU A 28 3.56 -2.33 13.07
C GLU A 28 2.25 -2.11 12.33
N SER A 29 1.20 -1.84 13.09
CA SER A 29 0.05 -1.14 12.56
C SER A 29 0.63 0.05 11.83
N ILE A 30 0.58 0.03 10.49
CA ILE A 30 0.90 1.20 9.69
C ILE A 30 -0.20 2.20 10.04
N HIS A 31 0.02 2.92 11.13
CA HIS A 31 -0.68 4.14 11.42
C HIS A 31 -0.18 5.05 10.33
N ALA A 32 -1.02 5.25 9.31
CA ALA A 32 -0.76 6.22 8.28
C ALA A 32 -0.63 7.58 8.98
N GLU A 33 0.61 7.97 9.26
CA GLU A 33 0.92 9.32 9.67
C GLU A 33 0.54 10.21 8.49
N SER A 34 -0.49 11.04 8.73
CA SER A 34 -0.87 12.13 7.85
C SER A 34 0.38 12.93 7.53
N SER A 35 0.80 12.91 6.27
CA SER A 35 1.85 13.80 5.79
C SER A 35 1.26 15.20 5.77
N GLU A 36 1.41 15.92 6.88
CA GLU A 36 1.07 17.33 6.99
C GLU A 36 2.12 18.13 6.21
N GLY A 37 1.96 18.19 4.90
CA GLY A 37 2.90 18.91 4.06
C GLY A 37 2.65 18.70 2.59
N PHE A 38 1.62 19.37 2.05
CA PHE A 38 1.62 20.08 0.75
C PHE A 38 0.19 20.44 0.29
N TRP A 39 -0.82 19.74 0.81
CA TRP A 39 -2.22 19.93 0.43
C TRP A 39 -3.04 20.39 1.64
N ASP A 40 -3.82 21.44 1.43
CA ASP A 40 -4.75 22.00 2.40
C ASP A 40 -5.76 20.91 2.79
N GLY A 41 -5.55 20.23 3.93
CA GLY A 41 -6.17 18.95 4.32
C GLY A 41 -7.70 18.92 4.41
N CYS A 42 -8.36 20.01 4.01
CA CYS A 42 -9.79 20.08 3.78
C CYS A 42 -10.22 19.44 2.43
N ASN A 43 -9.34 19.42 1.41
CA ASN A 43 -9.70 18.92 0.07
C ASN A 43 -9.30 17.46 -0.19
N GLU A 44 -8.66 16.76 0.75
CA GLU A 44 -8.26 15.37 0.56
C GLU A 44 -8.35 14.55 1.84
N HIS A 45 -8.63 13.26 1.70
CA HIS A 45 -8.64 12.30 2.79
C HIS A 45 -8.23 10.90 2.31
N LEU A 46 -7.77 10.06 3.22
CA LEU A 46 -7.51 8.65 2.90
C LEU A 46 -8.83 7.91 2.63
N SER A 47 -8.84 7.07 1.59
CA SER A 47 -9.97 6.18 1.31
C SER A 47 -10.14 5.17 2.45
N GLY A 48 -11.33 5.13 3.06
CA GLY A 48 -11.67 4.12 4.06
C GLY A 48 -11.90 2.73 3.45
N SER A 49 -12.28 2.68 2.17
CA SER A 49 -12.69 1.45 1.48
C SER A 49 -11.57 0.81 0.65
N TYR A 50 -10.55 1.58 0.24
CA TYR A 50 -9.42 1.04 -0.51
C TYR A 50 -8.54 0.12 0.36
N LYS A 51 -8.09 -1.01 -0.19
CA LYS A 51 -7.28 -2.01 0.52
C LYS A 51 -5.99 -2.33 -0.24
N GLY A 52 -4.90 -2.46 0.52
CA GLY A 52 -3.56 -2.76 0.01
C GLY A 52 -2.80 -1.53 -0.45
N ALA A 53 -1.57 -1.75 -0.94
CA ALA A 53 -0.74 -0.67 -1.47
C ALA A 53 -1.33 -0.08 -2.75
N CYS A 54 -1.24 1.24 -2.88
CA CYS A 54 -1.69 1.99 -4.04
C CYS A 54 -0.48 2.48 -4.83
N TRP A 55 -0.21 1.89 -5.99
CA TRP A 55 0.90 2.33 -6.84
C TRP A 55 0.38 3.30 -7.93
N PRO A 56 0.94 4.53 -8.07
CA PRO A 56 0.46 5.55 -9.02
C PRO A 56 0.39 5.11 -10.48
N PHE A 57 1.14 4.09 -10.87
CA PHE A 57 1.20 3.58 -12.25
C PHE A 57 0.51 2.22 -12.42
N ILE A 58 -0.06 1.65 -11.36
CA ILE A 58 -0.72 0.33 -11.39
C ILE A 58 -2.18 0.40 -10.93
N ASN A 59 -2.46 1.23 -9.92
CA ASN A 59 -3.73 1.21 -9.20
C ASN A 59 -4.45 2.56 -9.17
N ASP A 60 -3.96 3.57 -9.86
CA ASP A 60 -4.52 4.92 -9.82
C ASP A 60 -5.99 4.94 -10.26
N ASP A 61 -6.31 4.33 -11.40
CA ASP A 61 -7.68 4.17 -11.89
C ASP A 61 -8.58 3.39 -10.93
N LYS A 62 -8.00 2.46 -10.17
CA LYS A 62 -8.74 1.68 -9.16
C LYS A 62 -9.04 2.56 -7.95
N CYS A 63 -8.07 3.35 -7.51
CA CYS A 63 -8.23 4.31 -6.43
C CYS A 63 -9.30 5.36 -6.78
N GLY A 64 -9.21 5.97 -7.97
CA GLY A 64 -10.19 6.97 -8.41
C GLY A 64 -11.63 6.43 -8.42
N ARG A 65 -11.85 5.22 -8.95
CA ARG A 65 -13.18 4.58 -8.92
C ARG A 65 -13.66 4.27 -7.50
N MET A 66 -12.78 3.83 -6.61
CA MET A 66 -13.16 3.58 -5.21
C MET A 66 -13.55 4.88 -4.51
N CYS A 67 -12.79 5.96 -4.69
CA CYS A 67 -13.11 7.24 -4.08
C CYS A 67 -14.47 7.80 -4.51
N VAL A 68 -14.77 7.78 -5.81
CA VAL A 68 -16.08 8.22 -6.34
C VAL A 68 -17.22 7.32 -5.85
N GLY A 69 -16.97 6.03 -5.64
CA GLY A 69 -17.95 5.10 -5.10
C GLY A 69 -18.12 5.17 -3.57
N GLU A 70 -17.12 5.64 -2.84
CA GLU A 70 -17.11 5.71 -1.38
C GLU A 70 -18.00 6.84 -0.84
N ASN A 71 -17.99 8.00 -1.50
CA ASN A 71 -18.79 9.15 -1.11
C ASN A 71 -19.15 9.98 -2.34
N GLY A 72 -20.41 10.40 -2.47
CA GLY A 72 -20.88 11.25 -3.56
C GLY A 72 -20.30 12.67 -3.56
N HIS A 73 -19.62 13.09 -2.49
CA HIS A 73 -18.90 14.37 -2.43
C HIS A 73 -17.44 14.25 -2.92
N ASN A 74 -16.94 13.04 -3.13
CA ASN A 74 -15.59 12.82 -3.66
C ASN A 74 -15.58 13.08 -5.17
N LEU A 75 -14.65 13.91 -5.62
CA LEU A 75 -14.48 14.30 -7.02
C LEU A 75 -13.66 13.27 -7.79
N TYR A 76 -12.55 12.84 -7.21
CA TYR A 76 -11.64 11.85 -7.78
C TYR A 76 -10.76 11.24 -6.68
N GLY A 77 -9.86 10.35 -7.06
CA GLY A 77 -8.82 9.83 -6.17
C GLY A 77 -7.58 9.44 -6.94
N THR A 78 -6.44 9.47 -6.27
CA THR A 78 -5.14 9.08 -6.83
C THR A 78 -4.29 8.37 -5.79
N CYS A 79 -3.40 7.49 -6.26
CA CYS A 79 -2.40 6.89 -5.39
C CYS A 79 -1.30 7.90 -5.09
N HIS A 80 -1.11 8.20 -3.82
CA HIS A 80 0.03 8.98 -3.33
C HIS A 80 0.61 8.31 -2.08
N THR A 81 1.93 8.36 -1.89
CA THR A 81 2.62 7.73 -0.74
C THR A 81 2.21 6.27 -0.45
N PHE A 82 2.00 5.47 -1.51
CA PHE A 82 1.53 4.08 -1.45
C PHE A 82 0.12 3.88 -0.87
N GLN A 83 -0.65 4.96 -0.72
CA GLN A 83 -2.00 5.00 -0.19
C GLN A 83 -2.96 5.60 -1.21
N CYS A 84 -4.25 5.29 -1.07
CA CYS A 84 -5.29 5.85 -1.93
C CYS A 84 -5.89 7.09 -1.27
N TRP A 85 -5.72 8.24 -1.91
CA TRP A 85 -6.24 9.51 -1.45
C TRP A 85 -7.43 9.94 -2.29
N CYS A 86 -8.51 10.29 -1.63
CA CYS A 86 -9.74 10.81 -2.22
C CYS A 86 -9.77 12.32 -2.08
N TYR A 87 -10.15 13.01 -3.15
CA TYR A 87 -10.22 14.46 -3.20
C TYR A 87 -11.67 14.91 -3.17
N THR A 88 -11.99 15.88 -2.31
CA THR A 88 -13.32 16.45 -2.08
C THR A 88 -13.29 17.96 -2.25
N THR A 89 -14.45 18.57 -2.48
CA THR A 89 -14.60 20.03 -2.36
C THR A 89 -14.57 20.47 -0.91
N CYS A 90 -13.79 21.49 -0.58
CA CYS A 90 -13.94 22.22 0.68
C CYS A 90 -15.27 23.00 0.73
N PRO A 91 -16.03 22.93 1.84
CA PRO A 91 -17.07 23.91 2.11
C PRO A 91 -16.41 25.28 2.34
N ASN A 92 -16.96 26.32 1.70
CA ASN A 92 -16.54 27.72 1.90
C ASN A 92 -16.91 28.25 3.30
#